data_AF-A0A9E5QUA8-F1
#
_entry.id   AF-A0A9E5QUA8-F1
#
_cell.length_a   1.000
_cell.length_b   1.000
_cell.length_c   1.000
_cell.angle_alpha   90.00
_cell.angle_beta   90.00
_cell.angle_gamma   90.00
#
_symmetry.space_group_name_H-M   'P 1'
#
loop_
_entity.id
_entity.type
_entity.pdbx_description
1 polymer ?
#
loop_
_entity_poly.entity_id
_entity_poly.type
_entity_poly.pdbx_seq_one_letter_code
_entity_poly.pdbx_strand_id
1 'polypeptide(L)'
;MANRLEEFQINLAALRNKDYHYHLVAENAFFAAFANSPVERGRVEVVLQLQKSETMLQVSFDLQGEVVLTCDRSLDEFAYPLALSEKMIFSVWGGG
;
A
#
# COMPACT_ATOMS: atom_id res chain seq x y z
N MET A 1 17.64 -3.44 14.43
CA MET A 1 16.85 -4.16 13.40
C MET A 1 16.02 -3.10 12.70
N ALA A 2 16.28 -2.83 11.41
CA ALA A 2 15.67 -1.70 10.70
C ALA A 2 14.17 -1.97 10.48
N ASN A 3 13.31 -1.09 11.00
CA ASN A 3 11.87 -1.17 10.84
C ASN A 3 11.50 -0.67 9.44
N ARG A 4 11.56 -1.54 8.43
CA ARG A 4 11.29 -1.18 7.02
C ARG A 4 9.86 -0.73 6.70
N LEU A 5 8.99 -0.63 7.71
CA LEU A 5 7.65 -0.06 7.56
C LEU A 5 7.64 1.48 7.65
N GLU A 6 8.69 2.10 8.19
CA GLU A 6 8.74 3.56 8.38
C GLU A 6 8.61 4.33 7.06
N GLU A 7 9.20 3.81 5.99
CA GLU A 7 9.12 4.34 4.61
C GLU A 7 7.72 4.22 3.98
N PHE A 8 6.82 3.42 4.58
CA PHE A 8 5.42 3.30 4.18
C PHE A 8 4.47 4.11 5.08
N GLN A 9 4.99 4.88 6.04
CA GLN A 9 4.19 5.72 6.94
C GLN A 9 4.04 7.14 6.40
N ILE A 10 2.80 7.54 6.15
CA ILE A 10 2.47 8.91 5.73
C ILE A 10 1.67 9.60 6.83
N ASN A 11 2.26 10.63 7.44
CA ASN A 11 1.59 11.42 8.48
C ASN A 11 0.61 12.42 7.86
N LEU A 12 -0.64 11.99 7.69
CA LEU A 12 -1.72 12.79 7.11
C LEU A 12 -1.98 14.12 7.83
N ALA A 13 -1.80 14.18 9.15
CA ALA A 13 -2.05 15.39 9.94
C ALA A 13 -1.01 16.49 9.65
N ALA A 14 0.25 16.11 9.41
CA ALA A 14 1.32 17.04 9.07
C ALA A 14 1.28 17.55 7.63
N LEU A 15 0.50 16.91 6.74
CA LEU A 15 0.39 17.31 5.34
C LEU A 15 -0.44 18.58 5.17
N ARG A 16 0.07 19.52 4.35
CA ARG A 16 -0.70 20.67 3.84
C ARG A 16 -1.66 20.24 2.74
N ASN A 17 -2.66 21.07 2.46
CA ASN A 17 -3.62 20.87 1.38
C ASN A 17 -2.94 21.06 0.02
N LYS A 18 -2.58 19.95 -0.62
CA LYS A 18 -2.01 19.85 -1.96
C LYS A 18 -1.97 18.39 -2.40
N ASP A 19 -1.49 18.18 -3.61
CA ASP A 19 -1.21 16.85 -4.17
C ASP A 19 0.19 16.36 -3.78
N TYR A 20 0.28 15.07 -3.49
CA TYR A 20 1.51 14.35 -3.19
C TYR A 20 1.56 13.08 -4.05
N HIS A 21 2.75 12.76 -4.53
CA HIS A 21 3.01 11.57 -5.32
C HIS A 21 4.12 10.79 -4.64
N TYR A 22 3.88 9.52 -4.37
CA TYR A 22 4.87 8.61 -3.79
C TYR A 22 5.03 7.41 -4.69
N HIS A 23 6.27 6.96 -4.81
CA HIS A 23 6.63 5.72 -5.48
C HIS A 23 7.32 4.85 -4.45
N LEU A 24 6.69 3.73 -4.11
CA LEU A 24 7.16 2.81 -3.08
C LEU A 24 7.32 1.43 -3.72
N VAL A 25 8.22 0.61 -3.17
CA VAL A 25 8.42 -0.77 -3.63
C VAL A 25 8.29 -1.69 -2.42
N ALA A 26 7.20 -2.45 -2.38
CA ALA A 26 6.97 -3.46 -1.36
C ALA A 26 7.65 -4.76 -1.78
N GLU A 27 8.72 -5.14 -1.08
CA GLU A 27 9.47 -6.37 -1.31
C GLU A 27 9.25 -7.38 -0.18
N ASN A 28 9.88 -8.56 -0.26
CA ASN A 28 9.78 -9.64 0.74
C ASN A 28 9.84 -9.16 2.20
N ALA A 29 10.66 -8.15 2.48
CA ALA A 29 10.79 -7.64 3.84
C ALA A 29 9.59 -6.84 4.35
N PHE A 30 8.86 -6.20 3.44
CA PHE A 30 7.58 -5.55 3.77
C PHE A 30 6.56 -6.63 4.14
N PHE A 31 6.42 -7.65 3.30
CA PHE A 31 5.47 -8.75 3.53
C PHE A 31 5.80 -9.55 4.79
N ALA A 32 7.08 -9.83 5.04
CA ALA A 32 7.55 -10.52 6.24
C ALA A 32 7.23 -9.78 7.56
N ALA A 33 6.92 -8.48 7.50
CA ALA A 33 6.51 -7.72 8.69
C ALA A 33 5.06 -8.02 9.12
N PHE A 34 4.26 -8.70 8.28
CA PHE A 34 2.86 -9.03 8.55
C PHE A 34 2.68 -10.54 8.74
N ALA A 35 2.90 -11.03 9.97
CA ALA A 35 2.96 -12.46 10.31
C ALA A 35 1.70 -13.30 10.01
N ASN A 36 0.55 -12.68 9.74
CA ASN A 36 -0.71 -13.37 9.43
C ASN A 36 -1.22 -13.02 8.01
N SER A 37 -0.34 -12.57 7.13
CA SER A 37 -0.67 -12.25 5.74
C SER A 37 -0.62 -13.52 4.87
N PRO A 38 -1.58 -13.73 3.95
CA PRO A 38 -1.49 -14.80 2.95
C PRO A 38 -0.35 -14.58 1.93
N VAL A 39 0.22 -13.37 1.91
CA VAL A 39 1.39 -13.00 1.11
C VAL A 39 2.58 -12.82 2.03
N GLU A 40 3.58 -13.69 1.89
CA GLU A 40 4.84 -13.61 2.65
C GLU A 40 6.02 -13.10 1.79
N ARG A 41 5.91 -13.21 0.46
CA ARG A 41 6.97 -12.85 -0.49
C ARG A 41 6.38 -12.25 -1.76
N GLY A 42 7.14 -11.40 -2.41
CA GLY A 42 6.74 -10.69 -3.61
C GLY A 42 7.52 -9.41 -3.83
N ARG A 43 7.29 -8.80 -4.99
CA ARG A 43 7.77 -7.46 -5.32
C ARG A 43 6.65 -6.72 -6.03
N VAL A 44 6.14 -5.68 -5.38
CA VAL A 44 5.04 -4.85 -5.87
C VAL A 44 5.47 -3.39 -5.87
N GLU A 45 5.40 -2.76 -7.03
CA GLU A 45 5.54 -1.32 -7.18
C GLU A 45 4.21 -0.66 -6.83
N VAL A 46 4.28 0.40 -6.02
CA VAL A 46 3.13 1.12 -5.49
C VAL A 46 3.27 2.59 -5.86
N VAL A 47 2.40 3.06 -6.75
CA VAL A 47 2.25 4.48 -7.05
C VAL A 47 1.07 5.00 -6.23
N LEU A 48 1.35 5.93 -5.32
CA LEU A 48 0.36 6.55 -4.47
C LEU A 48 0.18 8.01 -4.85
N GLN A 49 -1.05 8.40 -5.17
CA GLN A 49 -1.45 9.79 -5.35
C GLN A 49 -2.36 10.20 -4.20
N LEU A 50 -1.94 11.21 -3.45
CA LEU A 50 -2.70 11.73 -2.33
C LEU A 50 -3.06 13.18 -2.58
N GLN A 51 -4.35 13.47 -2.61
CA GLN A 51 -4.89 14.82 -2.78
C GLN A 51 -5.59 15.21 -1.50
N LYS A 52 -5.04 16.20 -0.79
CA LYS A 52 -5.64 16.72 0.45
C LYS A 52 -6.23 18.10 0.21
N SER A 53 -7.50 18.26 0.57
CA SER A 53 -8.20 19.55 0.62
C SER A 53 -8.74 19.81 2.02
N GLU A 54 -9.42 20.93 2.20
CA GLU A 54 -10.03 21.31 3.49
C GLU A 54 -11.13 20.34 3.94
N THR A 55 -11.84 19.73 2.99
CA THR A 55 -13.04 18.92 3.26
C THR A 55 -12.89 17.46 2.84
N MET A 56 -11.81 17.12 2.14
CA MET A 56 -11.66 15.81 1.51
C MET A 56 -10.19 15.37 1.49
N LEU A 57 -9.99 14.07 1.70
CA LEU A 57 -8.75 13.39 1.39
C LEU A 57 -9.04 12.31 0.34
N GLN A 58 -8.43 12.44 -0.83
CA GLN A 58 -8.48 11.41 -1.86
C GLN A 58 -7.14 10.69 -1.92
N VAL A 59 -7.18 9.37 -1.97
CA VAL A 59 -6.00 8.52 -2.09
C VAL A 59 -6.22 7.55 -3.24
N SER A 60 -5.36 7.60 -4.24
CA SER A 60 -5.34 6.66 -5.37
C SER A 60 -4.09 5.79 -5.27
N PHE A 61 -4.27 4.50 -5.46
CA PHE A 61 -3.23 3.48 -5.47
C PHE A 61 -3.20 2.82 -6.84
N ASP A 62 -2.02 2.74 -7.44
CA ASP A 62 -1.74 1.88 -8.57
C ASP A 62 -0.64 0.89 -8.17
N LEU A 63 -0.99 -0.39 -8.13
CA LEU A 63 -0.13 -1.49 -7.73
C LEU A 63 0.19 -2.35 -8.95
N GLN A 64 1.47 -2.62 -9.19
CA GLN A 64 1.91 -3.52 -10.25
C GLN A 64 3.07 -4.38 -9.75
N GLY A 65 3.00 -5.69 -9.97
CA GLY A 65 4.09 -6.59 -9.65
C GLY A 65 3.62 -8.03 -9.48
N GLU A 66 4.33 -8.78 -8.66
CA GLU A 66 4.06 -10.20 -8.44
C GLU A 66 4.19 -10.54 -6.95
N VAL A 67 3.30 -11.40 -6.47
CA VAL A 67 3.33 -11.94 -5.12
C VAL A 67 3.38 -13.46 -5.18
N VAL A 68 4.03 -14.09 -4.19
CA VAL A 68 4.06 -15.54 -4.08
C VAL A 68 2.91 -15.98 -3.18
N LEU A 69 2.06 -16.84 -3.71
CA LEU A 69 0.92 -17.42 -2.99
C LEU A 69 1.08 -18.93 -2.89
N THR A 70 0.46 -19.53 -1.87
CA THR A 70 0.36 -20.98 -1.73
C THR A 70 -0.98 -21.46 -2.24
N CYS A 71 -0.99 -22.47 -3.10
CA CYS A 71 -2.24 -23.08 -3.58
C CYS A 71 -2.89 -23.90 -2.46
N ASP A 72 -4.17 -23.67 -2.20
CA ASP A 72 -4.97 -24.40 -1.22
C ASP A 72 -5.14 -25.89 -1.56
N ARG A 73 -5.08 -26.23 -2.86
CA ARG A 73 -5.28 -27.61 -3.35
C ARG A 73 -3.99 -28.43 -3.42
N SER A 74 -2.89 -27.86 -3.90
CA SER A 74 -1.63 -28.59 -4.07
C SER A 74 -0.59 -28.30 -2.99
N LEU A 75 -0.78 -27.23 -2.22
CA LEU A 75 0.21 -26.65 -1.29
C LEU A 75 1.49 -26.17 -1.98
N ASP A 76 1.50 -26.05 -3.31
CA ASP A 76 2.63 -25.50 -4.05
C ASP A 76 2.60 -23.97 -4.06
N GLU A 77 3.78 -23.38 -4.07
CA GLU A 77 3.96 -21.95 -4.23
C GLU A 77 3.93 -21.56 -5.71
N PHE A 78 3.28 -20.45 -6.02
CA PHE A 78 3.26 -19.89 -7.38
C PHE A 78 3.32 -18.37 -7.36
N ALA A 79 3.90 -17.79 -8.41
CA ALA A 79 3.88 -16.34 -8.62
C ALA A 79 2.52 -15.93 -9.18
N TYR A 80 1.86 -15.02 -8.50
CA TYR A 80 0.59 -14.44 -8.89
C TYR A 80 0.81 -12.98 -9.32
N PRO A 81 0.47 -12.62 -10.57
CA PRO A 81 0.59 -11.25 -11.03
C PRO A 81 -0.46 -10.37 -10.31
N LEU A 82 0.00 -9.27 -9.75
CA LEU A 82 -0.83 -8.28 -9.09
C LEU A 82 -0.86 -7.02 -9.94
N ALA A 83 -2.05 -6.64 -10.40
CA ALA A 83 -2.32 -5.38 -11.04
C ALA A 83 -3.63 -4.84 -10.48
N LEU A 84 -3.56 -3.73 -9.73
CA LEU A 84 -4.71 -3.17 -9.05
C LEU A 84 -4.64 -1.65 -9.08
N SER A 85 -5.73 -1.01 -9.46
CA SER A 85 -5.91 0.44 -9.37
C SER A 85 -7.13 0.72 -8.51
N GLU A 86 -6.91 1.33 -7.35
CA GLU A 86 -7.95 1.60 -6.36
C GLU A 86 -7.98 3.06 -5.96
N LYS A 87 -9.17 3.61 -5.77
CA LYS A 87 -9.36 5.00 -5.36
C LYS A 87 -10.27 5.07 -4.14
N MET A 88 -9.75 5.68 -3.08
CA MET A 88 -10.46 5.92 -1.84
C MET A 88 -10.68 7.41 -1.62
N ILE A 89 -11.88 7.77 -1.15
CA ILE A 89 -12.25 9.14 -0.80
C ILE A 89 -12.71 9.13 0.65
N PHE A 90 -12.09 9.98 1.47
CA PHE A 90 -12.44 10.20 2.86
C PHE A 90 -12.97 11.62 3.01
N SER A 91 -14.17 11.76 3.58
CA SER A 91 -14.71 13.06 3.97
C SER A 91 -14.11 13.48 5.31
N VAL A 92 -13.60 14.71 5.36
CA VAL A 92 -13.09 15.30 6.61
C VAL A 92 -14.28 15.94 7.34
N TRP A 93 -15.22 15.11 7.83
CA TRP A 93 -16.32 15.57 8.68
C TRP A 93 -16.11 15.06 10.11
N GLY A 94 -15.56 15.93 10.96
CA GLY A 94 -15.23 15.61 12.34
C GLY A 94 -14.34 16.66 12.99
N GLY A 95 -14.83 17.90 13.09
CA GLY A 95 -14.19 18.98 13.81
C GLY A 95 -15.24 19.97 14.27
N GLY A 96 -15.95 19.62 15.34
CA GLY A 96 -16.65 20.60 16.18
C GLY A 96 -15.65 21.32 17.08
#